data_AF-A0A3D1FZ32-F1
#
_entry.id   AF-A0A3D1FZ32-F1
#
_cell.length_a   1.000
_cell.length_b   1.000
_cell.length_c   1.000
_cell.angle_alpha   90.00
_cell.angle_beta   90.00
_cell.angle_gamma   90.00
#
_symmetry.space_group_name_H-M   'P 1'
#
loop_
_entity.id
_entity.type
_entity.pdbx_description
1 polymer ?
#
loop_
_entity_poly.entity_id
_entity_poly.type
_entity_poly.pdbx_seq_one_letter_code
_entity_poly.pdbx_strand_id
1 'polypeptide(L)'
;MGTLNFGILDALDIIIAAFLLYQVYRLLKGTAAIRILIGMVAIYLLYNLVQLLQMNLLSEILGSFMGAGLIILIIVFQQEIRKFLLVVGSATFSRRRGLKSMFTLGNSETNALATEAVVSALKNLAATKTGVLLVVERKDPLGAFAGTGHNLGATVSRIVLETIFFKNAPLHDGATIITGNTVSAAGAILPLSES
;
A
#
# COMPACT_ATOMS: atom_id res chain seq x y z
N MET A 1 37.25 8.02 -30.78
CA MET A 1 36.56 8.64 -29.63
C MET A 1 35.11 8.89 -30.06
N GLY A 2 34.20 7.99 -29.69
CA GLY A 2 32.78 8.13 -30.05
C GLY A 2 32.15 9.20 -29.15
N THR A 3 31.71 10.30 -29.75
CA THR A 3 30.92 11.31 -29.04
C THR A 3 29.61 10.65 -28.60
N LEU A 4 29.35 10.59 -27.29
CA LEU A 4 28.06 10.20 -26.74
C LEU A 4 27.01 11.18 -27.29
N ASN A 5 26.32 10.78 -28.34
CA ASN A 5 25.33 11.60 -29.02
C ASN A 5 24.04 11.51 -28.18
N PHE A 6 24.05 12.22 -27.05
CA PHE A 6 22.99 12.18 -26.05
C PHE A 6 21.71 12.78 -26.65
N GLY A 7 20.81 11.92 -27.09
CA GLY A 7 19.54 12.29 -27.67
C GLY A 7 18.50 12.59 -26.60
N ILE A 8 17.44 13.30 -26.99
CA ILE A 8 16.22 13.44 -26.18
C ILE A 8 15.63 12.08 -25.82
N LEU A 9 15.83 11.06 -26.66
CA LEU A 9 15.43 9.68 -26.38
C LEU A 9 16.24 9.06 -25.23
N ASP A 10 17.55 9.30 -25.16
CA ASP A 10 18.40 8.80 -24.06
C ASP A 10 18.03 9.47 -22.74
N ALA A 11 17.74 10.78 -22.77
CA ALA A 11 17.25 11.51 -21.61
C ALA A 11 15.90 10.98 -21.13
N LEU A 12 14.97 10.71 -22.06
CA LEU A 12 13.67 10.12 -21.74
C LEU A 12 13.81 8.71 -21.16
N ASP A 13 14.68 7.88 -21.74
CA ASP A 13 14.94 6.52 -21.25
C ASP A 13 15.49 6.54 -19.83
N ILE A 14 16.49 7.39 -19.55
CA ILE A 14 17.06 7.54 -18.21
C ILE A 14 16.00 8.02 -17.20
N ILE A 15 15.14 8.96 -17.58
CA ILE A 15 14.06 9.44 -16.70
C ILE A 15 13.06 8.33 -16.40
N ILE A 16 12.65 7.56 -17.41
CA ILE A 16 11.71 6.45 -17.25
C ILE A 16 12.36 5.34 -16.40
N ALA A 17 13.60 4.97 -16.69
CA ALA A 17 14.36 3.98 -15.94
C ALA A 17 14.54 4.41 -14.48
N ALA A 18 14.90 5.68 -14.22
CA ALA A 18 15.03 6.23 -12.88
C ALA A 18 13.70 6.21 -12.12
N PHE A 19 12.60 6.57 -12.78
CA PHE A 19 11.27 6.48 -12.19
C PHE A 19 10.91 5.03 -11.85
N LEU A 20 11.12 4.08 -12.76
CA LEU A 20 10.86 2.66 -12.52
C LEU A 20 11.72 2.12 -11.37
N LEU A 21 13.02 2.43 -11.34
CA LEU A 21 13.93 2.05 -10.26
C LEU A 21 13.49 2.63 -8.92
N TYR A 22 13.09 3.90 -8.89
CA TYR A 22 12.59 4.54 -7.68
C TYR A 22 11.32 3.85 -7.15
N GLN A 23 10.41 3.48 -8.07
CA GLN A 23 9.19 2.77 -7.70
C GLN A 23 9.48 1.38 -7.12
N VAL A 24 10.40 0.62 -7.74
CA VAL A 24 10.88 -0.66 -7.20
C VAL A 24 11.52 -0.49 -5.83
N TYR A 25 12.43 0.49 -5.68
CA TYR A 25 13.05 0.81 -4.40
C TYR A 25 12.01 1.11 -3.31
N ARG A 26 11.02 1.96 -3.61
CA ARG A 26 9.95 2.32 -2.66
C ARG A 26 9.14 1.12 -2.21
N LEU A 27 8.93 0.13 -3.09
CA LEU A 27 8.18 -1.09 -2.77
C LEU A 27 8.97 -2.08 -1.93
N LEU A 28 10.28 -2.20 -2.20
CA LEU A 28 11.17 -3.09 -1.46
C LEU A 28 11.59 -2.49 -0.11
N LYS A 29 11.64 -1.16 0.01
CA LYS A 29 12.06 -0.47 1.24
C LYS A 29 11.19 -0.85 2.44
N GLY A 30 11.84 -1.37 3.49
CA GLY A 30 11.19 -1.80 4.72
C GLY A 30 10.63 -3.22 4.69
N THR A 31 10.77 -3.94 3.57
CA THR A 31 10.40 -5.36 3.47
C THR A 31 11.60 -6.28 3.73
N ALA A 32 11.34 -7.56 4.00
CA ALA A 32 12.38 -8.58 4.11
C ALA A 32 13.18 -8.75 2.79
N ALA A 33 12.60 -8.34 1.65
CA ALA A 33 13.19 -8.49 0.33
C ALA A 33 14.58 -7.84 0.19
N ILE A 34 14.84 -6.70 0.86
CA ILE A 34 16.17 -6.08 0.85
C ILE A 34 17.22 -6.96 1.53
N ARG A 35 16.86 -7.59 2.65
CA ARG A 35 17.78 -8.49 3.37
C ARG A 35 18.06 -9.75 2.55
N ILE A 36 17.02 -10.29 1.91
CA ILE A 36 17.12 -11.44 0.99
C ILE A 36 18.02 -11.11 -0.20
N LEU A 37 17.83 -9.94 -0.83
CA LEU A 37 18.65 -9.49 -1.96
C LEU A 37 20.13 -9.42 -1.57
N ILE A 38 20.45 -8.82 -0.42
CA ILE A 38 21.82 -8.75 0.10
C ILE A 38 22.37 -10.16 0.34
N GLY A 39 21.59 -11.06 0.95
CA GLY A 39 21.99 -12.45 1.18
C GLY A 39 22.26 -13.20 -0.13
N MET A 40 21.43 -13.01 -1.13
CA MET A 40 21.60 -13.63 -2.44
C MET A 40 22.84 -13.10 -3.18
N VAL A 41 23.10 -11.79 -3.11
CA VAL A 41 24.35 -11.19 -3.63
C VAL A 41 25.56 -11.76 -2.89
N ALA A 42 25.50 -11.91 -1.57
CA ALA A 42 26.57 -12.51 -0.79
C ALA A 42 26.85 -13.98 -1.18
N ILE A 43 25.80 -14.79 -1.38
CA ILE A 43 25.93 -16.18 -1.85
C ILE A 43 26.52 -16.22 -3.26
N TYR A 44 26.10 -15.32 -4.16
CA TYR A 44 26.65 -15.22 -5.51
C TYR A 44 28.14 -14.86 -5.49
N LEU A 45 28.55 -13.90 -4.65
CA LEU A 45 29.96 -13.54 -4.48
C LEU A 45 30.76 -14.70 -3.89
N LEU A 46 30.20 -15.43 -2.92
CA LEU A 46 30.82 -16.63 -2.36
C LEU A 46 31.01 -17.71 -3.44
N TYR A 47 30.01 -17.95 -4.28
CA TYR A 47 30.11 -18.89 -5.39
C TYR A 47 31.25 -18.53 -6.35
N ASN A 48 31.35 -17.26 -6.75
CA ASN A 48 32.45 -16.79 -7.60
C ASN A 48 33.81 -16.94 -6.91
N LEU A 49 33.90 -16.67 -5.60
CA LEU A 49 35.13 -16.82 -4.83
C LEU A 49 35.59 -18.28 -4.77
N VAL A 50 34.65 -19.20 -4.51
CA VAL A 50 34.90 -20.65 -4.45
C VAL A 50 35.34 -21.20 -5.81
N GLN A 51 34.76 -20.71 -6.92
CA GLN A 51 35.21 -21.05 -8.27
C GLN A 51 36.61 -20.53 -8.57
N LEU A 52 36.91 -19.28 -8.18
CA LEU A 52 38.23 -18.69 -8.37
C LEU A 52 39.32 -19.46 -7.62
N LEU A 53 38.99 -19.97 -6.43
CA LEU A 53 39.85 -20.82 -5.60
C LEU A 53 39.90 -22.29 -6.08
N GLN A 54 39.21 -22.63 -7.18
CA GLN A 54 39.14 -23.99 -7.75
C GLN A 54 38.66 -25.07 -6.77
N MET A 55 37.76 -24.72 -5.84
CA MET A 55 37.21 -25.67 -4.88
C MET A 55 36.08 -26.47 -5.53
N ASN A 56 36.41 -27.64 -6.11
CA ASN A 56 35.50 -28.45 -6.93
C ASN A 56 34.20 -28.84 -6.20
N LEU A 57 34.29 -29.44 -5.00
CA LEU A 57 33.10 -29.89 -4.26
C LEU A 57 32.13 -28.75 -3.90
N LEU A 58 32.66 -27.66 -3.36
CA LEU A 58 31.82 -26.50 -3.01
C LEU A 58 31.26 -25.81 -4.26
N SER A 59 32.01 -25.77 -5.36
CA SER A 59 31.53 -25.22 -6.63
C SER A 59 30.36 -26.02 -7.20
N GLU A 60 30.38 -27.35 -7.08
CA GLU A 60 29.27 -28.21 -7.52
C GLU A 60 28.03 -28.05 -6.62
N ILE A 61 28.21 -28.01 -5.30
CA ILE A 61 27.11 -27.83 -4.34
C ILE A 61 26.45 -26.45 -4.54
N LEU A 62 27.26 -25.39 -4.52
CA LEU A 62 26.77 -24.02 -4.71
C LEU A 62 26.23 -23.83 -6.14
N GLY A 63 26.85 -24.42 -7.15
CA GLY A 63 26.37 -24.38 -8.53
C GLY A 63 25.00 -25.03 -8.71
N SER A 64 24.76 -26.17 -8.06
CA SER A 64 23.45 -26.83 -8.03
C SER A 64 22.40 -25.96 -7.35
N PHE A 65 22.76 -25.32 -6.23
CA PHE A 65 21.89 -24.36 -5.55
C PHE A 65 21.55 -23.14 -6.43
N MET A 66 22.55 -22.58 -7.13
CA MET A 66 22.36 -21.49 -8.09
C MET A 66 21.48 -21.90 -9.27
N GLY A 67 21.55 -23.16 -9.72
CA GLY A 67 20.67 -23.71 -10.76
C GLY A 67 19.18 -23.67 -10.38
N ALA A 68 18.85 -23.92 -9.11
CA ALA A 68 17.49 -23.74 -8.58
C ALA A 68 17.19 -22.28 -8.17
N GLY A 69 18.19 -21.39 -8.25
CA GLY A 69 18.14 -20.03 -7.72
C GLY A 69 17.01 -19.18 -8.32
N LEU A 70 16.71 -19.33 -9.62
CA LEU A 70 15.61 -18.61 -10.27
C LEU A 70 14.24 -18.98 -9.67
N ILE A 71 14.01 -20.28 -9.42
CA ILE A 71 12.74 -20.76 -8.85
C ILE A 71 12.60 -20.27 -7.41
N ILE A 72 13.66 -20.42 -6.60
CA ILE A 72 13.69 -19.93 -5.22
C ILE A 72 13.45 -18.42 -5.19
N LEU A 73 14.07 -17.66 -6.10
CA LEU A 73 13.86 -16.23 -6.24
C LEU A 73 12.38 -15.91 -6.49
N ILE A 74 11.74 -16.54 -7.47
CA ILE A 74 10.32 -16.30 -7.78
C ILE A 74 9.43 -16.60 -6.57
N ILE A 75 9.66 -17.73 -5.87
CA ILE A 75 8.87 -18.13 -4.70
C ILE A 75 9.02 -17.10 -3.57
N VAL A 76 10.25 -16.68 -3.29
CA VAL A 76 10.55 -15.75 -2.21
C VAL A 76 9.99 -14.35 -2.51
N PHE A 77 10.08 -13.89 -3.76
CA PHE A 77 9.57 -12.58 -4.19
C PHE A 77 8.08 -12.59 -4.61
N GLN A 78 7.38 -13.72 -4.43
CA GLN A 78 6.00 -13.88 -4.88
C GLN A 78 5.07 -12.81 -4.28
N GLN A 79 5.26 -12.48 -3.00
CA GLN A 79 4.42 -11.52 -2.29
C GLN A 79 4.66 -10.08 -2.77
N GLU A 80 5.91 -9.73 -3.05
CA GLU A 80 6.32 -8.43 -3.59
C GLU A 80 5.78 -8.23 -5.01
N ILE A 81 5.87 -9.24 -5.86
CA ILE A 81 5.29 -9.22 -7.21
C ILE A 81 3.79 -8.96 -7.14
N ARG A 82 3.08 -9.68 -6.26
CA ARG A 82 1.64 -9.45 -6.03
C ARG A 82 1.36 -8.02 -5.59
N LYS A 83 2.10 -7.49 -4.61
CA LYS A 83 1.94 -6.12 -4.11
C LYS A 83 2.21 -5.08 -5.19
N PHE A 84 3.25 -5.26 -6.00
CA PHE A 84 3.56 -4.39 -7.13
C PHE A 84 2.41 -4.34 -8.14
N LEU A 85 1.93 -5.50 -8.58
CA LEU A 85 0.82 -5.58 -9.54
C LEU A 85 -0.46 -4.95 -9.01
N LEU A 86 -0.75 -5.10 -7.71
CA LEU A 86 -1.88 -4.43 -7.07
C LEU A 86 -1.71 -2.91 -7.04
N VAL A 87 -0.52 -2.39 -6.76
CA VAL A 87 -0.26 -0.94 -6.77
C VAL A 87 -0.41 -0.38 -8.19
N VAL A 88 0.13 -1.06 -9.20
CA VAL A 88 0.02 -0.65 -10.61
C VAL A 88 -1.43 -0.76 -11.11
N GLY A 89 -2.16 -1.82 -10.75
CA GLY A 89 -3.55 -2.04 -11.15
C GLY A 89 -4.55 -1.13 -10.42
N SER A 90 -4.35 -0.88 -9.12
CA SER A 90 -5.24 -0.03 -8.31
C SER A 90 -5.10 1.46 -8.63
N ALA A 91 -3.95 1.91 -9.15
CA ALA A 91 -3.75 3.27 -9.65
C ALA A 91 -4.70 3.64 -10.82
N THR A 92 -5.33 2.64 -11.44
CA THR A 92 -6.28 2.85 -12.56
C THR A 92 -7.74 2.68 -12.13
N PHE A 93 -8.04 1.93 -11.05
CA PHE A 93 -9.43 1.66 -10.65
C PHE A 93 -10.10 2.80 -9.86
N SER A 94 -9.32 3.72 -9.26
CA SER A 94 -9.86 4.95 -8.65
C SER A 94 -10.10 6.09 -9.67
N ARG A 95 -9.83 5.87 -10.96
CA ARG A 95 -10.01 6.91 -12.00
C ARG A 95 -11.47 7.14 -12.41
N ARG A 96 -12.39 6.22 -12.09
CA ARG A 96 -13.85 6.44 -12.31
C ARG A 96 -14.52 7.30 -11.24
N ARG A 97 -13.91 7.51 -10.07
CA ARG A 97 -14.38 8.50 -9.07
C ARG A 97 -13.57 9.81 -9.11
N GLY A 98 -12.27 9.73 -9.44
CA GLY A 98 -11.40 10.90 -9.58
C GLY A 98 -11.72 11.81 -10.79
N LEU A 99 -12.25 11.27 -11.89
CA LEU A 99 -12.56 12.11 -13.06
C LEU A 99 -13.78 13.04 -12.84
N LYS A 100 -14.72 12.68 -11.94
CA LYS A 100 -15.77 13.62 -11.50
C LYS A 100 -15.24 14.70 -10.55
N SER A 101 -14.17 14.42 -9.80
CA SER A 101 -13.52 15.39 -8.91
C SER A 101 -12.62 16.38 -9.66
N MET A 102 -12.14 16.03 -10.86
CA MET A 102 -11.33 16.94 -11.70
C MET A 102 -12.20 18.00 -12.41
N PHE A 103 -13.51 17.74 -12.57
CA PHE A 103 -14.48 18.70 -13.11
C PHE A 103 -15.17 19.57 -12.05
N THR A 104 -14.96 19.30 -10.76
CA THR A 104 -15.37 20.18 -9.65
C THR A 104 -14.17 21.01 -9.18
N LEU A 105 -13.59 21.76 -10.12
CA LEU A 105 -12.59 22.79 -9.82
C LEU A 105 -13.34 24.07 -9.44
N GLY A 106 -13.98 24.04 -8.27
CA GLY A 106 -14.74 25.16 -7.72
C GLY A 106 -14.72 25.05 -6.20
N ASN A 107 -14.00 25.97 -5.56
CA ASN A 107 -13.82 26.15 -4.12
C ASN A 107 -12.92 25.12 -3.42
N SER A 108 -11.62 25.36 -3.59
CA SER A 108 -10.58 25.01 -2.61
C SER A 108 -10.69 25.87 -1.34
N GLU A 109 -11.86 25.84 -0.70
CA GLU A 109 -12.00 26.23 0.70
C GLU A 109 -12.37 24.97 1.48
N THR A 110 -11.45 24.51 2.32
CA THR A 110 -11.68 23.52 3.38
C THR A 110 -12.02 22.08 2.96
N ASN A 111 -11.06 21.38 2.35
CA ASN A 111 -10.87 19.92 2.58
C ASN A 111 -10.28 19.65 3.99
N ALA A 112 -10.64 20.47 4.98
CA ALA A 112 -10.57 20.02 6.33
C ALA A 112 -11.63 18.92 6.43
N LEU A 113 -11.25 17.72 6.87
CA LEU A 113 -12.23 16.83 7.50
C LEU A 113 -13.17 17.69 8.34
N ALA A 114 -14.46 17.36 8.41
CA ALA A 114 -15.36 17.98 9.37
C ALA A 114 -14.93 17.58 10.80
N THR A 115 -13.74 18.04 11.21
CA THR A 115 -13.00 17.70 12.42
C THR A 115 -13.83 18.14 13.60
N GLU A 116 -14.50 19.28 13.50
CA GLU A 116 -15.46 19.74 14.48
C GLU A 116 -16.64 18.77 14.65
N ALA A 117 -17.23 18.29 13.54
CA ALA A 117 -18.34 17.33 13.58
C ALA A 117 -17.90 15.97 14.17
N VAL A 118 -16.72 15.49 13.78
CA VAL A 118 -16.13 14.25 14.32
C VAL A 118 -15.83 14.40 15.81
N VAL A 119 -15.14 15.46 16.22
CA VAL A 119 -14.79 15.74 17.62
C VAL A 119 -16.05 15.90 18.47
N SER A 120 -17.06 16.61 17.96
CA SER A 120 -18.35 16.78 18.65
C SER A 120 -19.07 15.45 18.85
N ALA A 121 -19.15 14.60 17.81
CA ALA A 121 -19.75 13.26 17.92
C ALA A 121 -18.99 12.37 18.92
N LEU A 122 -17.67 12.33 18.83
CA LEU A 122 -16.83 11.52 19.72
C LEU A 122 -16.95 11.97 21.18
N LYS A 123 -17.05 13.28 21.45
CA LYS A 123 -17.29 13.79 22.81
C LYS A 123 -18.61 13.28 23.40
N ASN A 124 -19.68 13.28 22.62
CA ASN A 124 -20.98 12.81 23.10
C ASN A 124 -21.01 11.29 23.31
N LEU A 125 -20.41 10.54 22.37
CA LEU A 125 -20.29 9.07 22.48
C LEU A 125 -19.41 8.67 23.67
N ALA A 126 -18.35 9.44 23.95
CA ALA A 126 -17.52 9.24 25.15
C ALA A 126 -18.31 9.52 26.44
N ALA A 127 -19.15 10.56 26.47
CA ALA A 127 -19.98 10.87 27.64
C ALA A 127 -20.97 9.74 27.97
N THR A 128 -21.47 9.03 26.96
CA THR A 128 -22.35 7.85 27.12
C THR A 128 -21.57 6.54 27.24
N LYS A 129 -20.23 6.57 27.27
CA LYS A 129 -19.34 5.39 27.31
C LYS A 129 -19.59 4.42 26.14
N THR A 130 -19.90 4.96 24.97
CA THR A 130 -20.10 4.18 23.75
C THR A 130 -18.75 3.92 23.07
N GLY A 131 -18.46 2.65 22.80
CA GLY A 131 -17.25 2.25 22.07
C GLY A 131 -17.32 2.70 20.60
N VAL A 132 -16.20 3.20 20.08
CA VAL A 132 -16.11 3.70 18.70
C VAL A 132 -14.82 3.21 18.08
N LEU A 133 -14.92 2.67 16.86
CA LEU A 133 -13.79 2.33 16.02
C LEU A 133 -13.91 3.10 14.70
N LEU A 134 -13.15 4.19 14.59
CA LEU A 134 -13.17 5.09 13.44
C LEU A 134 -11.81 5.08 12.74
N VAL A 135 -11.81 4.81 11.44
CA VAL A 135 -10.60 4.76 10.60
C VAL A 135 -10.66 5.88 9.56
N VAL A 136 -9.61 6.67 9.47
CA VAL A 136 -9.51 7.77 8.50
C VAL A 136 -8.50 7.36 7.42
N GLU A 137 -8.98 7.24 6.19
CA GLU A 137 -8.16 6.98 5.01
C GLU A 137 -7.17 8.13 4.79
N ARG A 138 -5.89 7.80 4.55
CA ARG A 138 -4.85 8.78 4.26
C ARG A 138 -4.27 8.58 2.87
N LYS A 139 -3.06 8.02 2.79
CA LYS A 139 -2.34 7.80 1.52
C LYS A 139 -2.71 6.46 0.89
N ASP A 140 -2.81 5.44 1.72
CA ASP A 140 -3.16 4.09 1.27
C ASP A 140 -4.69 3.94 1.26
N PRO A 141 -5.28 3.53 0.13
CA PRO A 141 -6.72 3.38 0.02
C PRO A 141 -7.22 2.20 0.86
N LEU A 142 -8.30 2.42 1.61
CA LEU A 142 -8.88 1.41 2.50
C LEU A 142 -10.02 0.61 1.86
N GLY A 143 -10.13 0.65 0.52
CA GLY A 143 -11.24 0.04 -0.23
C GLY A 143 -11.42 -1.46 0.01
N ALA A 144 -10.32 -2.20 0.23
CA ALA A 144 -10.39 -3.63 0.53
C ALA A 144 -11.09 -3.91 1.88
N PHE A 145 -10.87 -3.05 2.89
CA PHE A 145 -11.53 -3.14 4.19
C PHE A 145 -12.95 -2.57 4.14
N ALA A 146 -13.16 -1.48 3.40
CA ALA A 146 -14.50 -0.93 3.19
C ALA A 146 -15.46 -1.93 2.53
N GLY A 147 -14.94 -2.85 1.70
CA GLY A 147 -15.73 -3.92 1.07
C GLY A 147 -16.22 -5.01 2.03
N THR A 148 -15.71 -5.10 3.26
CA THR A 148 -16.19 -6.07 4.26
C THR A 148 -17.37 -5.55 5.08
N GLY A 149 -17.59 -4.23 5.08
CA GLY A 149 -18.70 -3.58 5.76
C GLY A 149 -19.82 -3.14 4.80
N HIS A 150 -20.70 -2.28 5.30
CA HIS A 150 -21.80 -1.69 4.52
C HIS A 150 -21.42 -0.32 3.96
N ASN A 151 -21.49 -0.19 2.63
CA ASN A 151 -21.22 1.07 1.93
C ASN A 151 -22.34 2.08 2.19
N LEU A 152 -22.00 3.23 2.75
CA LEU A 152 -22.96 4.29 3.11
C LEU A 152 -22.90 5.47 2.12
N GLY A 153 -21.70 5.94 1.78
CA GLY A 153 -21.52 7.11 0.93
C GLY A 153 -22.09 8.41 1.54
N ALA A 154 -22.25 8.48 2.86
CA ALA A 154 -22.86 9.61 3.55
C ALA A 154 -21.83 10.69 3.86
N THR A 155 -22.19 11.97 3.74
CA THR A 155 -21.34 13.08 4.19
C THR A 155 -21.11 13.01 5.69
N VAL A 156 -19.87 13.22 6.14
CA VAL A 156 -19.53 13.20 7.57
C VAL A 156 -20.30 14.29 8.30
N SER A 157 -21.10 13.89 9.28
CA SER A 157 -21.80 14.80 10.18
C SER A 157 -21.90 14.18 11.56
N ARG A 158 -22.13 15.03 12.57
CA ARG A 158 -22.30 14.58 13.96
C ARG A 158 -23.41 13.52 14.07
N ILE A 159 -24.57 13.82 13.48
CA ILE A 159 -25.76 12.95 13.53
C ILE A 159 -25.48 11.60 12.86
N VAL A 160 -24.79 11.59 11.71
CA VAL A 160 -24.44 10.34 11.00
C VAL A 160 -23.56 9.46 11.88
N LEU A 161 -22.52 10.02 12.49
CA LEU A 161 -21.61 9.26 13.36
C LEU A 161 -22.32 8.75 14.62
N GLU A 162 -23.11 9.59 15.28
CA GLU A 162 -23.89 9.18 16.45
C GLU A 162 -24.91 8.08 16.12
N THR A 163 -25.51 8.12 14.92
CA THR A 163 -26.45 7.09 14.46
C THR A 163 -25.77 5.76 14.17
N ILE A 164 -24.60 5.78 13.52
CA ILE A 164 -23.84 4.57 13.21
C ILE A 164 -23.42 3.85 14.49
N PHE A 165 -22.92 4.60 15.47
CA PHE A 165 -22.45 4.06 16.76
C PHE A 165 -23.55 3.97 17.82
N PHE A 166 -24.82 4.18 17.47
CA PHE A 166 -25.90 4.04 18.43
C PHE A 166 -25.98 2.59 18.94
N LYS A 167 -26.18 2.43 20.26
CA LYS A 167 -26.21 1.11 20.90
C LYS A 167 -27.32 0.26 20.28
N ASN A 168 -26.99 -0.97 19.87
CA ASN A 168 -27.88 -1.91 19.18
C ASN A 168 -28.22 -1.57 17.71
N ALA A 169 -27.61 -0.55 17.11
CA ALA A 169 -27.74 -0.33 15.68
C ALA A 169 -26.97 -1.41 14.91
N PRO A 170 -27.49 -1.99 13.80
CA PRO A 170 -26.78 -3.04 13.05
C PRO A 170 -25.37 -2.62 12.56
N LEU A 171 -25.13 -1.31 12.40
CA LEU A 171 -23.88 -0.75 11.90
C LEU A 171 -22.84 -0.47 12.99
N HIS A 172 -23.20 -0.61 14.27
CA HIS A 172 -22.32 -0.26 15.39
C HIS A 172 -21.17 -1.28 15.59
N ASP A 173 -21.34 -2.50 15.09
CA ASP A 173 -20.38 -3.59 15.24
C ASP A 173 -19.33 -3.51 14.13
N GLY A 174 -18.15 -3.00 14.48
CA GLY A 174 -16.98 -2.94 13.61
C GLY A 174 -16.49 -1.52 13.34
N ALA A 175 -15.61 -1.38 12.35
CA ALA A 175 -14.98 -0.12 12.02
C ALA A 175 -15.82 0.72 11.05
N THR A 176 -15.88 2.02 11.30
CA THR A 176 -16.37 2.99 10.31
C THR A 176 -15.19 3.64 9.60
N ILE A 177 -15.21 3.63 8.28
CA ILE A 177 -14.14 4.16 7.43
C ILE A 177 -14.58 5.50 6.84
N ILE A 178 -13.75 6.54 7.03
CA ILE A 178 -13.91 7.86 6.44
C ILE A 178 -12.88 8.03 5.33
N THR A 179 -13.36 8.39 4.14
CA THR A 179 -12.54 8.74 2.98
C THR A 179 -12.86 10.17 2.57
N GLY A 180 -11.91 11.09 2.77
CA GLY A 180 -12.15 12.53 2.58
C GLY A 180 -13.16 13.06 3.58
N ASN A 181 -14.28 13.65 3.12
CA ASN A 181 -15.37 14.13 3.97
C ASN A 181 -16.63 13.24 3.90
N THR A 182 -16.43 11.96 3.58
CA THR A 182 -17.50 10.97 3.38
C THR A 182 -17.23 9.72 4.19
N VAL A 183 -18.27 9.20 4.84
CA VAL A 183 -18.30 7.87 5.45
C VAL A 183 -18.44 6.86 4.31
N SER A 184 -17.35 6.16 3.99
CA SER A 184 -17.32 5.20 2.89
C SER A 184 -17.94 3.86 3.29
N ALA A 185 -17.69 3.38 4.51
CA ALA A 185 -18.31 2.16 5.03
C ALA A 185 -18.49 2.19 6.56
N ALA A 186 -19.45 1.43 7.07
CA ALA A 186 -19.62 1.14 8.50
C ALA A 186 -19.70 -0.38 8.73
N GLY A 187 -19.34 -0.83 9.93
CA GLY A 187 -19.26 -2.25 10.28
C GLY A 187 -18.18 -3.03 9.52
N ALA A 188 -17.11 -2.35 9.08
CA ALA A 188 -15.99 -2.99 8.39
C ALA A 188 -15.13 -3.82 9.35
N ILE A 189 -14.66 -4.97 8.88
CA ILE A 189 -13.76 -5.86 9.61
C ILE A 189 -12.32 -5.43 9.37
N LEU A 190 -11.56 -5.21 10.45
CA LEU A 190 -10.14 -4.88 10.42
C LEU A 190 -9.28 -6.09 10.85
N PRO A 191 -8.05 -6.21 10.33
CA PRO A 191 -7.11 -7.22 10.80
C PRO A 191 -6.74 -6.96 12.26
N LEU A 192 -6.62 -8.03 13.04
CA LEU A 192 -6.13 -7.97 14.41
C LEU A 192 -4.60 -7.89 14.41
N SER A 193 -4.04 -7.11 15.34
CA SER A 193 -2.59 -7.07 15.52
C SER A 193 -2.13 -8.40 16.13
N GLU A 194 -1.20 -9.09 15.47
CA GLU A 194 -0.44 -10.16 16.10
C GLU A 194 0.63 -9.49 16.98
N SER A 195 0.64 -9.82 18.27
CA SER A 195 1.56 -9.25 19.28
C SER A 195 2.90 -9.98 19.29
#